data_AF-A0A0M4J789-F1
#
_entry.id   AF-A0A0M4J789-F1
#
_cell.length_a   1.000
_cell.length_b   1.000
_cell.length_c   1.000
_cell.angle_alpha   90.00
_cell.angle_beta   90.00
_cell.angle_gamma   90.00
#
_symmetry.space_group_name_H-M   'P 1'
#
loop_
_entity.id
_entity.type
_entity.pdbx_description
1 polymer ?
#
loop_
_entity_poly.entity_id
_entity_poly.type
_entity_poly.pdbx_seq_one_letter_code
_entity_poly.pdbx_strand_id
1 'polypeptide(L)'
;RRESLRSHVTATCLMNCGGGRRLRTDLRLQQWLLFFVGAWAPHRGAPAVCSLLYGVYSACVVLVLLLFVASLLFAMVHYWGHMLGVTMNACLMFTYVMNSIKIVAFLKMRPAIDQFIDELDNCMQEYGGEQQSERAALFGWTALKSRIVSVARLSVTAMGCVYWSVMPAVRARACGDTVRCRARVGLPAHVWYPFSYTQSPVYEVIYAGVAAGLMYGALLSSIMDGFLVSLFIYMAAHLQMLNLMLQNLCVDQPQDGSKGLPPGHHQHLCRWRLAQCVNYHCRIDRSVQRLSMLFGPILLGQFMMDIIAISATAFVAIAKNADSTWLVKYTSYLSAVIQQLLFYCWFGTDVLTESERLQTSAYSSQWVDASPLFRLELRVFLCLAHRPMRLTASKFYTISRETFLMLMNASLSYFAVLREINAK
;
A
#
# COMPACT_ATOMS: atom_id res chain seq x y z
N ARG A 1 -0.73 46.08 -16.15
CA ARG A 1 0.08 46.27 -14.91
C ARG A 1 -0.03 45.13 -13.89
N ARG A 2 -1.06 44.25 -13.91
CA ARG A 2 -1.16 43.06 -13.02
C ARG A 2 -0.54 41.77 -13.59
N GLU A 3 -0.27 41.68 -14.89
CA GLU A 3 0.38 40.50 -15.50
C GLU A 3 1.91 40.55 -15.48
N SER A 4 2.50 41.75 -15.51
CA SER A 4 3.96 41.95 -15.46
C SER A 4 4.58 41.68 -14.07
N LEU A 5 3.78 41.65 -12.98
CA LEU A 5 4.28 41.25 -11.66
C LEU A 5 4.27 39.72 -11.44
N ARG A 6 3.46 38.96 -12.20
CA ARG A 6 3.47 37.49 -12.09
C ARG A 6 4.71 36.88 -12.75
N SER A 7 5.16 37.45 -13.86
CA SER A 7 6.36 36.99 -14.57
C SER A 7 7.66 37.25 -13.79
N HIS A 8 7.72 38.32 -12.99
CA HIS A 8 8.91 38.60 -12.16
C HIS A 8 8.99 37.75 -10.89
N VAL A 9 7.89 37.20 -10.35
CA VAL A 9 7.98 36.24 -9.23
C VAL A 9 8.31 34.83 -9.72
N THR A 10 7.94 34.47 -10.96
CA THR A 10 8.33 33.18 -11.54
C THR A 10 9.74 33.17 -12.14
N ALA A 11 10.24 34.30 -12.65
CA ALA A 11 11.57 34.37 -13.24
C ALA A 11 12.72 34.37 -12.21
N THR A 12 12.52 34.97 -11.03
CA THR A 12 13.59 35.06 -10.01
C THR A 12 13.80 33.75 -9.25
N CYS A 13 12.88 32.78 -9.35
CA CYS A 13 13.07 31.44 -8.77
C CYS A 13 13.84 30.48 -9.70
N LEU A 14 14.08 30.86 -10.96
CA LEU A 14 14.73 30.01 -11.96
C LEU A 14 16.24 30.26 -12.13
N MET A 15 16.80 31.33 -11.55
CA MET A 15 18.18 31.73 -11.82
C MET A 15 19.18 31.50 -10.68
N ASN A 16 18.80 30.84 -9.58
CA ASN A 16 19.75 30.60 -8.49
C ASN A 16 19.60 29.27 -7.75
N CYS A 17 19.54 28.16 -8.50
CA CYS A 17 19.75 26.83 -7.93
C CYS A 17 20.87 26.14 -8.70
N GLY A 18 22.05 26.08 -8.06
CA GLY A 18 23.11 25.15 -8.41
C GLY A 18 22.56 23.71 -8.49
N GLY A 19 23.24 22.89 -9.28
CA GLY A 19 22.80 21.56 -9.75
C GLY A 19 22.52 20.50 -8.66
N GLY A 20 21.52 20.72 -7.82
CA GLY A 20 20.88 19.71 -7.00
C GLY A 20 19.78 19.00 -7.79
N ARG A 21 19.79 17.67 -7.82
CA ARG A 21 18.69 16.88 -8.40
C ARG A 21 17.37 17.30 -7.76
N ARG A 22 16.36 17.67 -8.56
CA ARG A 22 15.01 17.95 -8.05
C ARG A 22 14.49 16.72 -7.31
N LEU A 23 14.15 16.88 -6.04
CA LEU A 23 13.50 15.82 -5.26
C LEU A 23 12.14 15.48 -5.87
N ARG A 24 11.85 14.17 -5.92
CA ARG A 24 10.61 13.60 -6.43
C ARG A 24 10.26 12.36 -5.60
N THR A 25 8.98 12.04 -5.57
CA THR A 25 8.40 10.83 -5.01
C THR A 25 8.94 9.63 -5.80
N ASP A 26 9.83 8.88 -5.16
CA ASP A 26 10.57 7.80 -5.80
C ASP A 26 9.82 6.48 -5.70
N LEU A 27 8.84 6.34 -6.58
CA LEU A 27 8.03 5.12 -6.76
C LEU A 27 8.43 4.32 -8.00
N ARG A 28 9.63 4.54 -8.54
CA ARG A 28 10.06 3.95 -9.81
C ARG A 28 10.04 2.42 -9.78
N LEU A 29 10.50 1.84 -8.67
CA LEU A 29 10.49 0.38 -8.49
C LEU A 29 9.05 -0.14 -8.49
N GLN A 30 8.15 0.48 -7.73
CA GLN A 30 6.77 0.06 -7.59
C GLN A 30 5.99 0.24 -8.90
N GLN A 31 6.18 1.36 -9.60
CA GLN A 31 5.57 1.61 -10.91
C GLN A 31 6.09 0.63 -11.96
N TRP A 32 7.39 0.32 -11.95
CA TRP A 32 7.98 -0.68 -12.85
C TRP A 32 7.44 -2.09 -12.57
N LEU A 33 7.31 -2.47 -11.29
CA LEU A 33 6.69 -3.74 -10.90
C LEU A 33 5.21 -3.79 -11.33
N LEU A 34 4.44 -2.73 -11.10
CA LEU A 34 3.04 -2.68 -11.54
C LEU A 34 2.92 -2.75 -13.07
N PHE A 35 3.85 -2.12 -13.80
CA PHE A 35 3.91 -2.22 -15.26
C PHE A 35 4.10 -3.68 -15.69
N PHE A 36 5.06 -4.39 -15.07
CA PHE A 36 5.38 -5.77 -15.41
C PHE A 36 4.21 -6.72 -15.15
N VAL A 37 3.41 -6.51 -14.10
CA VAL A 37 2.27 -7.39 -13.78
C VAL A 37 0.96 -6.95 -14.44
N GLY A 38 1.00 -6.01 -15.40
CA GLY A 38 -0.20 -5.64 -16.18
C GLY A 38 -1.14 -4.66 -15.48
N ALA A 39 -0.72 -4.09 -14.36
CA ALA A 39 -1.53 -3.19 -13.53
C ALA A 39 -1.31 -1.70 -13.83
N TRP A 40 -0.31 -1.35 -14.66
CA TRP A 40 0.08 0.04 -14.89
C TRP A 40 0.54 0.29 -16.32
N ALA A 41 -0.33 0.90 -17.11
CA ALA A 41 -0.06 1.19 -18.52
C ALA A 41 1.16 2.12 -18.75
N PRO A 42 1.78 2.07 -19.94
CA PRO A 42 2.96 2.87 -20.28
C PRO A 42 2.69 4.39 -20.20
N HIS A 43 3.78 5.17 -20.07
CA HIS A 43 3.79 6.61 -19.79
C HIS A 43 2.88 7.45 -20.73
N ARG A 44 2.38 8.58 -20.24
CA ARG A 44 1.64 9.57 -21.05
C ARG A 44 2.55 10.02 -22.20
N GLY A 45 2.21 9.66 -23.44
CA GLY A 45 3.01 9.92 -24.65
C GLY A 45 3.59 8.68 -25.33
N ALA A 46 3.35 7.47 -24.81
CA ALA A 46 3.68 6.25 -25.53
C ALA A 46 2.91 6.16 -26.87
N PRO A 47 3.48 5.55 -27.93
CA PRO A 47 2.79 5.34 -29.19
C PRO A 47 1.44 4.64 -28.99
N ALA A 48 0.43 5.01 -29.78
CA ALA A 48 -0.92 4.44 -29.68
C ALA A 48 -0.90 2.90 -29.74
N VAL A 49 0.00 2.33 -30.56
CA VAL A 49 0.22 0.89 -30.68
C VAL A 49 0.71 0.28 -29.37
N CYS A 50 1.69 0.89 -28.69
CA CYS A 50 2.19 0.40 -27.40
C CYS A 50 1.11 0.44 -26.32
N SER A 51 0.29 1.50 -26.31
CA SER A 51 -0.84 1.60 -25.38
C SER A 51 -1.91 0.56 -25.66
N LEU A 52 -2.20 0.26 -26.93
CA LEU A 52 -3.15 -0.77 -27.34
C LEU A 52 -2.65 -2.17 -26.95
N LEU A 53 -1.40 -2.51 -27.28
CA LEU A 53 -0.79 -3.79 -26.93
C LEU A 53 -0.77 -4.02 -25.42
N TYR A 54 -0.45 -2.99 -24.64
CA TYR A 54 -0.51 -3.09 -23.18
C TYR A 54 -1.95 -3.25 -22.68
N GLY A 55 -2.92 -2.56 -23.29
CA GLY A 55 -4.34 -2.74 -22.97
C GLY A 55 -4.81 -4.18 -23.21
N VAL A 56 -4.40 -4.79 -24.33
CA VAL A 56 -4.66 -6.21 -24.62
C VAL A 56 -3.99 -7.10 -23.58
N TYR A 57 -2.73 -6.83 -23.22
CA TYR A 57 -2.02 -7.57 -22.18
C TYR A 57 -2.75 -7.52 -20.82
N SER A 58 -3.12 -6.33 -20.34
CA SER A 58 -3.91 -6.16 -19.11
C SER A 58 -5.26 -6.86 -19.17
N ALA A 59 -5.95 -6.82 -20.32
CA ALA A 59 -7.21 -7.54 -20.51
C ALA A 59 -7.03 -9.06 -20.43
N CYS A 60 -5.97 -9.60 -21.06
CA CYS A 60 -5.61 -11.01 -20.95
C CYS A 60 -5.30 -11.41 -19.51
N VAL A 61 -4.58 -10.57 -18.76
CA VAL A 61 -4.32 -10.79 -17.33
C VAL A 61 -5.62 -10.92 -16.54
N VAL A 62 -6.55 -9.97 -16.71
CA VAL A 62 -7.85 -10.00 -16.03
C VAL A 62 -8.64 -11.25 -16.42
N LEU A 63 -8.65 -11.61 -17.72
CA LEU A 63 -9.31 -12.82 -18.21
C LEU A 63 -8.72 -14.08 -17.55
N VAL A 64 -7.40 -14.20 -17.45
CA VAL A 64 -6.74 -15.34 -16.80
C VAL A 64 -7.10 -15.43 -15.31
N LEU A 65 -7.16 -14.30 -14.60
CA LEU A 65 -7.60 -14.28 -13.19
C LEU A 65 -9.05 -14.75 -13.05
N LEU A 66 -9.96 -14.29 -13.93
CA LEU A 66 -11.36 -14.68 -13.92
C LEU A 66 -11.56 -16.16 -14.27
N LEU A 67 -10.80 -16.69 -15.25
CA LEU A 67 -10.79 -18.12 -15.57
C LEU A 67 -10.30 -18.95 -14.38
N PHE A 68 -9.28 -18.48 -13.67
CA PHE A 68 -8.80 -19.15 -12.46
C PHE A 68 -9.86 -19.15 -11.36
N VAL A 69 -10.56 -18.02 -11.13
CA VAL A 69 -11.71 -17.93 -10.21
C VAL A 69 -12.80 -18.93 -10.60
N ALA A 70 -13.16 -19.00 -11.90
CA ALA A 70 -14.16 -19.94 -12.39
C ALA A 70 -13.74 -21.41 -12.16
N SER A 71 -12.46 -21.73 -12.36
CA SER A 71 -11.92 -23.06 -12.11
C SER A 71 -11.99 -23.46 -10.63
N LEU A 72 -11.71 -22.52 -9.71
CA LEU A 72 -11.83 -22.74 -8.26
C LEU A 72 -13.29 -22.93 -7.85
N LEU A 73 -14.21 -22.12 -8.40
CA LEU A 73 -15.63 -22.26 -8.16
C LEU A 73 -16.16 -23.62 -8.62
N PHE A 74 -15.80 -24.04 -9.83
CA PHE A 74 -16.18 -25.35 -10.34
C PHE A 74 -15.64 -26.49 -9.48
N ALA A 75 -14.37 -26.41 -9.06
CA ALA A 75 -13.77 -27.38 -8.15
C ALA A 75 -14.53 -27.45 -6.81
N MET A 76 -14.96 -26.31 -6.24
CA MET A 76 -15.76 -26.30 -5.02
C MET A 76 -17.12 -26.99 -5.16
N VAL A 77 -17.79 -26.78 -6.30
CA VAL A 77 -19.08 -27.45 -6.60
C VAL A 77 -18.88 -28.96 -6.75
N HIS A 78 -17.79 -29.38 -7.41
CA HIS A 78 -17.52 -30.81 -7.62
C HIS A 78 -17.11 -31.54 -6.34
N TYR A 79 -16.24 -30.92 -5.52
CA TYR A 79 -15.78 -31.48 -4.25
C TYR A 79 -16.70 -31.14 -3.06
N TRP A 80 -17.97 -30.84 -3.34
CA TRP A 80 -18.97 -30.52 -2.32
C TRP A 80 -19.07 -31.68 -1.31
N GLY A 81 -18.96 -31.35 -0.02
CA GLY A 81 -18.89 -32.33 1.08
C GLY A 81 -17.49 -32.49 1.71
N HIS A 82 -16.41 -32.20 0.98
CA HIS A 82 -15.06 -32.11 1.57
C HIS A 82 -14.79 -30.70 2.13
N MET A 83 -15.30 -30.43 3.34
CA MET A 83 -15.25 -29.10 3.98
C MET A 83 -13.88 -28.42 3.92
N LEU A 84 -12.78 -29.13 4.18
CA LEU A 84 -11.43 -28.57 4.19
C LEU A 84 -10.96 -28.07 2.80
N GLY A 85 -11.17 -28.89 1.76
CA GLY A 85 -10.79 -28.54 0.40
C GLY A 85 -11.64 -27.41 -0.17
N VAL A 86 -12.95 -27.43 0.11
CA VAL A 86 -13.88 -26.36 -0.29
C VAL A 86 -13.53 -25.04 0.40
N THR A 87 -13.25 -25.06 1.70
CA THR A 87 -12.88 -23.86 2.47
C THR A 87 -11.58 -23.24 1.94
N MET A 88 -10.58 -24.05 1.61
CA MET A 88 -9.32 -23.58 1.03
C MET A 88 -9.52 -22.92 -0.34
N ASN A 89 -10.26 -23.59 -1.23
CA ASN A 89 -10.56 -23.03 -2.55
C ASN A 89 -11.41 -21.76 -2.46
N ALA A 90 -12.29 -21.65 -1.46
CA ALA A 90 -13.07 -20.44 -1.21
C ALA A 90 -12.14 -19.28 -0.83
N CYS A 91 -11.19 -19.49 0.09
CA CYS A 91 -10.19 -18.48 0.46
C CYS A 91 -9.40 -17.98 -0.76
N LEU A 92 -8.87 -18.91 -1.55
CA LEU A 92 -8.15 -18.55 -2.78
C LEU A 92 -9.07 -17.82 -3.77
N MET A 93 -10.29 -18.29 -3.96
CA MET A 93 -11.27 -17.65 -4.85
C MET A 93 -11.51 -16.20 -4.44
N PHE A 94 -11.75 -15.93 -3.15
CA PHE A 94 -11.97 -14.58 -2.65
C PHE A 94 -10.76 -13.66 -2.87
N THR A 95 -9.54 -14.17 -2.64
CA THR A 95 -8.31 -13.42 -2.93
C THR A 95 -8.21 -13.05 -4.41
N TYR A 96 -8.50 -13.99 -5.32
CA TYR A 96 -8.42 -13.74 -6.76
C TYR A 96 -9.54 -12.84 -7.29
N VAL A 97 -10.75 -12.92 -6.71
CA VAL A 97 -11.83 -11.97 -6.97
C VAL A 97 -11.40 -10.57 -6.55
N MET A 98 -10.83 -10.43 -5.34
CA MET A 98 -10.35 -9.13 -4.87
C MET A 98 -9.19 -8.59 -5.73
N ASN A 99 -8.27 -9.45 -6.17
CA ASN A 99 -7.21 -9.07 -7.11
C ASN A 99 -7.77 -8.58 -8.45
N SER A 100 -8.82 -9.22 -8.95
CA SER A 100 -9.51 -8.82 -10.18
C SER A 100 -10.18 -7.44 -10.01
N ILE A 101 -10.75 -7.17 -8.84
CA ILE A 101 -11.31 -5.86 -8.51
C ILE A 101 -10.19 -4.81 -8.41
N LYS A 102 -9.09 -5.12 -7.70
CA LYS A 102 -7.94 -4.22 -7.53
C LYS A 102 -7.33 -3.83 -8.88
N ILE A 103 -7.03 -4.79 -9.75
CA ILE A 103 -6.38 -4.49 -11.03
C ILE A 103 -7.26 -3.58 -11.90
N VAL A 104 -8.56 -3.85 -11.99
CA VAL A 104 -9.50 -3.02 -12.75
C VAL A 104 -9.58 -1.62 -12.14
N ALA A 105 -9.60 -1.51 -10.82
CA ALA A 105 -9.63 -0.23 -10.13
C ALA A 105 -8.34 0.57 -10.33
N PHE A 106 -7.17 -0.06 -10.24
CA PHE A 106 -5.87 0.57 -10.52
C PHE A 106 -5.79 1.10 -11.95
N LEU A 107 -6.21 0.30 -12.93
CA LEU A 107 -6.24 0.70 -14.34
C LEU A 107 -7.16 1.90 -14.56
N LYS A 108 -8.35 1.92 -13.94
CA LYS A 108 -9.31 3.04 -14.04
C LYS A 108 -8.83 4.30 -13.31
N MET A 109 -8.25 4.15 -12.13
CA MET A 109 -7.85 5.28 -11.27
C MET A 109 -6.47 5.84 -11.61
N ARG A 110 -5.70 5.16 -12.47
CA ARG A 110 -4.37 5.59 -12.90
C ARG A 110 -4.21 7.10 -13.15
N PRO A 111 -5.03 7.78 -13.98
CA PRO A 111 -4.83 9.20 -14.25
C PRO A 111 -4.97 10.07 -12.98
N ALA A 112 -5.84 9.67 -12.06
CA ALA A 112 -6.00 10.35 -10.77
C ALA A 112 -4.82 10.07 -9.83
N ILE A 113 -4.25 8.87 -9.86
CA ILE A 113 -3.05 8.52 -9.09
C ILE A 113 -1.82 9.27 -9.63
N ASP A 114 -1.64 9.36 -10.94
CA ASP A 114 -0.55 10.14 -11.55
C ASP A 114 -0.63 11.62 -11.12
N GLN A 115 -1.82 12.23 -11.23
CA GLN A 115 -2.05 13.61 -10.76
C GLN A 115 -1.76 13.77 -9.28
N PHE A 116 -2.14 12.77 -8.47
CA PHE A 116 -1.86 12.77 -7.04
C PHE A 116 -0.36 12.73 -6.74
N ILE A 117 0.41 11.89 -7.43
CA ILE A 117 1.88 11.83 -7.28
C ILE A 117 2.51 13.15 -7.72
N ASP A 118 2.06 13.73 -8.84
CA ASP A 118 2.52 15.05 -9.30
C ASP A 118 2.23 16.14 -8.25
N GLU A 119 1.07 16.10 -7.59
CA GLU A 119 0.72 17.02 -6.51
C GLU A 119 1.65 16.87 -5.30
N LEU A 120 2.02 15.64 -4.92
CA LEU A 120 3.00 15.38 -3.86
C LEU A 120 4.39 15.89 -4.24
N ASP A 121 4.83 15.67 -5.48
CA ASP A 121 6.10 16.18 -6.01
C ASP A 121 6.16 17.70 -5.99
N ASN A 122 5.08 18.36 -6.41
CA ASN A 122 4.97 19.81 -6.38
C ASN A 122 5.04 20.34 -4.94
N CYS A 123 4.31 19.71 -4.01
CA CYS A 123 4.40 20.03 -2.58
C CYS A 123 5.82 19.89 -2.04
N MET A 124 6.51 18.79 -2.38
CA MET A 124 7.87 18.51 -1.93
C MET A 124 8.87 19.57 -2.42
N GLN A 125 8.67 20.11 -3.62
CA GLN A 125 9.52 21.13 -4.21
C GLN A 125 9.22 22.53 -3.65
N GLU A 126 7.93 22.86 -3.47
CA GLU A 126 7.46 24.18 -3.07
C GLU A 126 7.73 24.50 -1.59
N TYR A 127 7.58 23.53 -0.69
CA TYR A 127 7.70 23.74 0.74
C TYR A 127 9.06 23.27 1.31
N GLY A 128 9.46 23.86 2.44
CA GLY A 128 10.68 23.47 3.15
C GLY A 128 11.98 24.00 2.51
N GLY A 129 11.89 25.15 1.84
CA GLY A 129 13.04 25.77 1.18
C GLY A 129 14.15 26.22 2.13
N GLU A 130 13.84 26.51 3.39
CA GLU A 130 14.83 26.87 4.43
C GLU A 130 15.51 25.64 5.05
N GLN A 131 14.83 24.50 5.08
CA GLN A 131 15.30 23.22 5.64
C GLN A 131 15.74 22.23 4.55
N GLN A 132 16.54 22.67 3.58
CA GLN A 132 16.84 21.85 2.38
C GLN A 132 17.56 20.55 2.69
N SER A 133 18.53 20.57 3.61
CA SER A 133 19.30 19.40 4.04
C SER A 133 18.41 18.37 4.73
N GLU A 134 17.61 18.82 5.70
CA GLU A 134 16.67 17.97 6.44
C GLU A 134 15.56 17.42 5.53
N ARG A 135 15.03 18.25 4.62
CA ARG A 135 14.07 17.83 3.60
C ARG A 135 14.64 16.73 2.71
N ALA A 136 15.88 16.91 2.23
CA ALA A 136 16.54 15.92 1.37
C ALA A 136 16.81 14.60 2.12
N ALA A 137 17.26 14.69 3.38
CA ALA A 137 17.49 13.52 4.23
C ALA A 137 16.17 12.79 4.52
N LEU A 138 15.11 13.52 4.88
CA LEU A 138 13.79 12.98 5.18
C LEU A 138 13.23 12.19 3.99
N PHE A 139 13.07 12.84 2.83
CA PHE A 139 12.49 12.18 1.66
C PHE A 139 13.42 11.12 1.04
N GLY A 140 14.75 11.25 1.20
CA GLY A 140 15.71 10.21 0.87
C GLY A 140 15.51 8.95 1.72
N TRP A 141 15.34 9.13 3.04
CA TRP A 141 15.01 8.03 3.95
C TRP A 141 13.63 7.45 3.65
N THR A 142 12.63 8.28 3.35
CA THR A 142 11.29 7.83 2.95
C THR A 142 11.34 6.93 1.71
N ALA A 143 12.10 7.32 0.69
CA ALA A 143 12.29 6.52 -0.52
C ALA A 143 12.95 5.17 -0.21
N LEU A 144 13.99 5.17 0.63
CA LEU A 144 14.65 3.95 1.07
C LEU A 144 13.71 3.04 1.87
N LYS A 145 13.00 3.59 2.87
CA LYS A 145 11.99 2.88 3.68
C LYS A 145 10.93 2.24 2.79
N SER A 146 10.36 3.00 1.85
CA SER A 146 9.35 2.53 0.91
C SER A 146 9.86 1.37 0.03
N ARG A 147 11.10 1.45 -0.47
CA ARG A 147 11.74 0.39 -1.26
C ARG A 147 12.02 -0.87 -0.43
N ILE A 148 12.60 -0.71 0.76
CA ILE A 148 12.90 -1.84 1.66
C ILE A 148 11.61 -2.58 2.01
N VAL A 149 10.56 -1.85 2.40
CA VAL A 149 9.25 -2.45 2.73
C VAL A 149 8.65 -3.19 1.52
N SER A 150 8.74 -2.60 0.32
CA SER A 150 8.23 -3.23 -0.90
C SER A 150 9.00 -4.49 -1.28
N VAL A 151 10.33 -4.45 -1.23
CA VAL A 151 11.20 -5.62 -1.55
C VAL A 151 11.03 -6.71 -0.50
N ALA A 152 11.00 -6.36 0.79
CA ALA A 152 10.79 -7.33 1.87
C ALA A 152 9.44 -8.03 1.77
N ARG A 153 8.38 -7.30 1.38
CA ARG A 153 7.07 -7.92 1.15
C ARG A 153 7.11 -8.86 -0.04
N LEU A 154 7.67 -8.41 -1.16
CA LEU A 154 7.78 -9.20 -2.37
C LEU A 154 8.60 -10.47 -2.15
N SER A 155 9.70 -10.39 -1.38
CA SER A 155 10.55 -11.55 -1.07
C SER A 155 9.82 -12.57 -0.18
N VAL A 156 9.08 -12.11 0.83
CA VAL A 156 8.25 -13.00 1.68
C VAL A 156 7.17 -13.69 0.84
N THR A 157 6.46 -12.94 -0.02
CA THR A 157 5.46 -13.51 -0.92
C THR A 157 6.07 -14.53 -1.88
N ALA A 158 7.20 -14.19 -2.51
CA ALA A 158 7.89 -15.10 -3.43
C ALA A 158 8.34 -16.38 -2.72
N MET A 159 8.97 -16.26 -1.55
CA MET A 159 9.39 -17.41 -0.73
C MET A 159 8.20 -18.30 -0.35
N GLY A 160 7.09 -17.70 0.08
CA GLY A 160 5.86 -18.44 0.38
C GLY A 160 5.30 -19.19 -0.83
N CYS A 161 5.30 -18.56 -2.00
CA CYS A 161 4.83 -19.19 -3.24
C CYS A 161 5.77 -20.30 -3.74
N VAL A 162 7.08 -20.13 -3.60
CA VAL A 162 8.06 -21.19 -3.88
C VAL A 162 7.83 -22.37 -2.96
N TYR A 163 7.65 -22.13 -1.66
CA TYR A 163 7.33 -23.20 -0.71
C TYR A 163 6.04 -23.95 -1.09
N TRP A 164 4.96 -23.21 -1.38
CA TRP A 164 3.68 -23.77 -1.80
C TRP A 164 3.75 -24.59 -3.10
N SER A 165 4.67 -24.22 -4.00
CA SER A 165 4.83 -24.88 -5.31
C SER A 165 5.85 -26.01 -5.30
N VAL A 166 6.90 -25.93 -4.49
CA VAL A 166 7.98 -26.93 -4.47
C VAL A 166 7.63 -28.08 -3.54
N MET A 167 6.99 -27.81 -2.41
CA MET A 167 6.78 -28.82 -1.38
C MET A 167 5.87 -29.98 -1.83
N PRO A 168 4.74 -29.75 -2.54
CA PRO A 168 3.96 -30.85 -3.10
C PRO A 168 4.75 -31.62 -4.18
N ALA A 169 5.56 -30.96 -5.02
CA ALA A 169 6.39 -31.62 -6.02
C ALA A 169 7.45 -32.54 -5.39
N VAL A 170 8.10 -32.10 -4.31
CA VAL A 170 9.05 -32.92 -3.56
C VAL A 170 8.36 -34.14 -2.96
N ARG A 171 7.15 -33.98 -2.40
CA ARG A 171 6.35 -35.09 -1.85
C ARG A 171 5.92 -36.08 -2.94
N ALA A 172 5.55 -35.60 -4.12
CA ALA A 172 5.20 -36.45 -5.26
C ALA A 172 6.39 -37.33 -5.67
N ARG A 173 7.60 -36.75 -5.75
CA ARG A 173 8.83 -37.50 -6.05
C ARG A 173 9.23 -38.47 -4.95
N ALA A 174 9.12 -38.06 -3.68
CA ALA A 174 9.48 -38.91 -2.54
C ALA A 174 8.57 -40.15 -2.40
N CYS A 175 7.31 -40.06 -2.84
CA CYS A 175 6.38 -41.19 -2.87
C CYS A 175 6.69 -42.20 -4.01
N GLY A 176 7.50 -41.79 -5.00
CA GLY A 176 7.74 -42.50 -6.25
C GLY A 176 6.84 -41.94 -7.36
N ASP A 177 7.39 -41.72 -8.57
CA ASP A 177 6.75 -41.07 -9.72
C ASP A 177 5.60 -41.90 -10.36
N THR A 178 4.77 -42.52 -9.53
CA THR A 178 3.62 -43.34 -9.92
C THR A 178 2.34 -42.51 -9.97
N VAL A 179 1.38 -42.96 -10.80
CA VAL A 179 0.05 -42.35 -10.93
C VAL A 179 -0.68 -42.25 -9.58
N ARG A 180 -0.53 -43.28 -8.73
CA ARG A 180 -1.18 -43.34 -7.40
C ARG A 180 -0.62 -42.28 -6.45
N CYS A 181 0.68 -42.01 -6.50
CA CYS A 181 1.32 -40.96 -5.71
C CYS A 181 0.90 -39.57 -6.17
N ARG A 182 0.86 -39.32 -7.49
CA ARG A 182 0.39 -38.05 -8.06
C ARG A 182 -1.08 -37.77 -7.72
N ALA A 183 -1.93 -38.80 -7.71
CA ALA A 183 -3.32 -38.68 -7.28
C ALA A 183 -3.46 -38.35 -5.78
N ARG A 184 -2.57 -38.89 -4.93
CA ARG A 184 -2.59 -38.66 -3.47
C ARG A 184 -2.04 -37.30 -3.08
N VAL A 185 -0.96 -36.86 -3.71
CA VAL A 185 -0.30 -35.56 -3.43
C VAL A 185 -1.10 -34.40 -4.02
N GLY A 186 -1.67 -34.61 -5.21
CA GLY A 186 -2.50 -33.62 -5.88
C GLY A 186 -1.72 -32.42 -6.42
N LEU A 187 -2.45 -31.38 -6.80
CA LEU A 187 -1.93 -30.13 -7.34
C LEU A 187 -1.68 -29.10 -6.21
N PRO A 188 -0.90 -28.03 -6.45
CA PRO A 188 -0.63 -26.99 -5.44
C PRO A 188 -1.89 -26.35 -4.84
N ALA A 189 -2.94 -26.23 -5.66
CA ALA A 189 -4.30 -25.89 -5.29
C ALA A 189 -5.26 -27.00 -5.76
N HIS A 190 -6.40 -27.16 -5.09
CA HIS A 190 -7.40 -28.15 -5.46
C HIS A 190 -8.17 -27.69 -6.70
N VAL A 191 -7.71 -28.07 -7.89
CA VAL A 191 -8.36 -27.76 -9.17
C VAL A 191 -8.91 -29.05 -9.77
N TRP A 192 -10.05 -28.97 -10.45
CA TRP A 192 -10.65 -30.10 -11.15
C TRP A 192 -10.49 -29.98 -12.66
N TYR A 193 -10.23 -31.11 -13.33
CA TYR A 193 -10.17 -31.21 -14.79
C TYR A 193 -11.05 -32.38 -15.27
N PRO A 194 -11.74 -32.26 -16.42
CA PRO A 194 -12.63 -33.29 -16.96
C PRO A 194 -11.89 -34.51 -17.56
N PHE A 195 -10.58 -34.58 -17.42
CA PHE A 195 -9.72 -35.64 -17.94
C PHE A 195 -8.68 -36.07 -16.91
N SER A 196 -8.12 -37.27 -17.06
CA SER A 196 -7.09 -37.79 -16.15
C SER A 196 -5.77 -37.03 -16.30
N TYR A 197 -5.49 -36.14 -15.34
CA TYR A 197 -4.27 -35.31 -15.34
C TYR A 197 -3.07 -35.97 -14.63
N THR A 198 -3.20 -37.19 -14.11
CA THR A 198 -2.18 -37.84 -13.26
C THR A 198 -1.08 -38.57 -14.06
N GLN A 199 -1.24 -38.69 -15.38
CA GLN A 199 -0.27 -39.32 -16.27
C GLN A 199 0.85 -38.35 -16.69
N SER A 200 2.07 -38.85 -16.88
CA SER A 200 3.18 -38.06 -17.44
C SER A 200 3.06 -38.00 -18.97
N PRO A 201 3.28 -36.84 -19.64
CA PRO A 201 3.76 -35.54 -19.12
C PRO A 201 2.64 -34.55 -18.71
N VAL A 202 1.37 -34.96 -18.80
CA VAL A 202 0.19 -34.10 -18.58
C VAL A 202 0.18 -33.51 -17.16
N TYR A 203 0.51 -34.33 -16.17
CA TYR A 203 0.60 -33.90 -14.77
C TYR A 203 1.59 -32.76 -14.58
N GLU A 204 2.79 -32.89 -15.14
CA GLU A 204 3.88 -31.93 -15.00
C GLU A 204 3.51 -30.58 -15.64
N VAL A 205 2.87 -30.61 -16.80
CA VAL A 205 2.39 -29.40 -17.50
C VAL A 205 1.30 -28.68 -16.69
N ILE A 206 0.30 -29.42 -16.21
CA ILE A 206 -0.80 -28.84 -15.41
C ILE A 206 -0.29 -28.33 -14.07
N TYR A 207 0.61 -29.07 -13.43
CA TYR A 207 1.24 -28.65 -12.19
C TYR A 207 1.99 -27.31 -12.37
N ALA A 208 2.79 -27.19 -13.43
CA ALA A 208 3.50 -25.96 -13.75
C ALA A 208 2.54 -24.79 -14.01
N GLY A 209 1.46 -25.03 -14.76
CA GLY A 209 0.43 -24.03 -15.02
C GLY A 209 -0.27 -23.53 -13.74
N VAL A 210 -0.70 -24.43 -12.86
CA VAL A 210 -1.34 -24.07 -11.59
C VAL A 210 -0.35 -23.35 -10.67
N ALA A 211 0.89 -23.83 -10.57
CA ALA A 211 1.93 -23.17 -9.77
C ALA A 211 2.25 -21.76 -10.29
N ALA A 212 2.36 -21.58 -11.61
CA ALA A 212 2.61 -20.28 -12.23
C ALA A 212 1.42 -19.32 -12.00
N GLY A 213 0.18 -19.80 -12.14
CA GLY A 213 -1.02 -19.02 -11.84
C GLY A 213 -1.06 -18.55 -10.39
N LEU A 214 -0.79 -19.45 -9.45
CA LEU A 214 -0.71 -19.15 -8.02
C LEU A 214 0.35 -18.09 -7.69
N MET A 215 1.56 -18.29 -8.22
CA MET A 215 2.68 -17.35 -8.08
C MET A 215 2.31 -15.98 -8.64
N TYR A 216 1.77 -15.94 -9.85
CA TYR A 216 1.41 -14.70 -10.51
C TYR A 216 0.35 -13.91 -9.74
N GLY A 217 -0.74 -14.56 -9.30
CA GLY A 217 -1.79 -13.88 -8.53
C GLY A 217 -1.31 -13.37 -7.17
N ALA A 218 -0.42 -14.11 -6.50
CA ALA A 218 0.17 -13.67 -5.24
C ALA A 218 1.11 -12.46 -5.42
N LEU A 219 1.96 -12.49 -6.45
CA LEU A 219 2.84 -11.36 -6.79
C LEU A 219 2.02 -10.12 -7.18
N LEU A 220 0.96 -10.29 -7.97
CA LEU A 220 0.04 -9.21 -8.34
C LEU A 220 -0.55 -8.50 -7.13
N SER A 221 -1.11 -9.26 -6.17
CA SER A 221 -1.66 -8.67 -4.93
C SER A 221 -0.57 -7.93 -4.17
N SER A 222 0.56 -8.59 -3.93
CA SER A 222 1.66 -8.02 -3.14
C SER A 222 2.20 -6.72 -3.74
N ILE A 223 2.28 -6.62 -5.07
CA ILE A 223 2.79 -5.42 -5.76
C ILE A 223 1.78 -4.27 -5.67
N MET A 224 0.48 -4.53 -5.85
CA MET A 224 -0.57 -3.51 -5.69
C MET A 224 -0.63 -2.99 -4.25
N ASP A 225 -0.64 -3.90 -3.28
CA ASP A 225 -0.65 -3.56 -1.86
C ASP A 225 0.65 -2.84 -1.46
N GLY A 226 1.78 -3.23 -2.06
CA GLY A 226 3.10 -2.59 -1.96
C GLY A 226 3.07 -1.12 -2.36
N PHE A 227 2.44 -0.84 -3.50
CA PHE A 227 2.27 0.52 -3.99
C PHE A 227 1.39 1.38 -3.05
N LEU A 228 0.26 0.85 -2.58
CA LEU A 228 -0.62 1.59 -1.64
C LEU A 228 0.09 1.93 -0.33
N VAL A 229 0.80 0.96 0.24
CA VAL A 229 1.60 1.18 1.46
C VAL A 229 2.68 2.23 1.22
N SER A 230 3.31 2.24 0.04
CA SER A 230 4.28 3.26 -0.31
C SER A 230 3.67 4.66 -0.31
N LEU A 231 2.44 4.83 -0.82
CA LEU A 231 1.72 6.12 -0.75
C LEU A 231 1.46 6.54 0.71
N PHE A 232 1.10 5.62 1.61
CA PHE A 232 0.93 5.93 3.04
C PHE A 232 2.23 6.43 3.67
N ILE A 233 3.35 5.78 3.34
CA ILE A 233 4.68 6.18 3.82
C ILE A 233 5.02 7.61 3.34
N TYR A 234 4.73 7.95 2.07
CA TYR A 234 4.95 9.31 1.56
C TYR A 234 4.01 10.34 2.20
N MET A 235 2.74 10.00 2.45
CA MET A 235 1.82 10.89 3.16
C MET A 235 2.30 11.21 4.58
N ALA A 236 2.79 10.21 5.31
CA ALA A 236 3.38 10.41 6.63
C ALA A 236 4.64 11.29 6.55
N ALA A 237 5.47 11.12 5.52
CA ALA A 237 6.66 11.96 5.32
C ALA A 237 6.31 13.42 5.03
N HIS A 238 5.24 13.70 4.27
CA HIS A 238 4.77 15.07 4.05
C HIS A 238 4.32 15.74 5.37
N LEU A 239 3.65 14.99 6.25
CA LEU A 239 3.28 15.45 7.60
C LEU A 239 4.51 15.65 8.49
N GLN A 240 5.50 14.75 8.45
CA GLN A 240 6.78 14.92 9.15
C GLN A 240 7.50 16.20 8.71
N MET A 241 7.47 16.50 7.41
CA MET A 241 8.04 17.74 6.89
C MET A 241 7.29 18.97 7.42
N LEU A 242 5.96 18.91 7.48
CA LEU A 242 5.17 19.98 8.07
C LEU A 242 5.48 20.15 9.57
N ASN A 243 5.61 19.05 10.33
CA ASN A 243 6.04 19.07 11.74
C ASN A 243 7.40 19.78 11.90
N LEU A 244 8.37 19.48 11.04
CA LEU A 244 9.69 20.10 11.05
C LEU A 244 9.62 21.61 10.76
N MET A 245 8.82 22.03 9.77
CA MET A 245 8.64 23.45 9.48
C MET A 245 7.94 24.20 10.64
N LEU A 246 6.97 23.55 11.30
CA LEU A 246 6.28 24.14 12.46
C LEU A 246 7.20 24.33 13.66
N GLN A 247 8.11 23.39 13.92
CA GLN A 247 9.08 23.51 15.02
C GLN A 247 10.04 24.68 14.80
N ASN A 248 10.31 25.03 13.54
CA ASN A 248 11.27 26.06 13.15
C ASN A 248 10.62 27.40 12.74
N LEU A 249 9.36 27.68 13.11
CA LEU A 249 8.68 28.92 12.70
C LEU A 249 9.43 30.18 13.14
N CYS A 250 9.83 30.26 14.42
CA CYS A 250 10.48 31.44 15.00
C CYS A 250 11.98 31.26 15.25
N VAL A 251 12.60 30.21 14.73
CA VAL A 251 14.04 30.01 14.89
C VAL A 251 14.79 30.91 13.90
N ASP A 252 15.65 31.77 14.41
CA ASP A 252 16.57 32.55 13.58
C ASP A 252 17.67 31.63 13.05
N GLN A 253 17.87 31.62 11.74
CA GLN A 253 19.05 30.95 11.17
C GLN A 253 20.28 31.81 11.49
N PRO A 254 21.40 31.19 11.92
CA PRO A 254 22.65 31.92 12.11
C PRO A 254 23.08 32.48 10.76
N GLN A 255 22.91 33.79 10.55
CA GLN A 255 23.46 34.47 9.39
C GLN A 255 24.95 34.72 9.66
N ASP A 256 25.81 34.23 8.77
CA ASP A 256 27.21 34.64 8.69
C ASP A 256 27.26 36.15 8.37
N GLY A 257 27.52 36.96 9.41
CA GLY A 257 28.05 38.33 9.27
C GLY A 257 27.07 39.50 9.18
N SER A 258 25.78 39.36 9.48
CA SER A 258 24.83 40.48 9.28
C SER A 258 24.69 41.43 10.48
N LYS A 259 25.18 42.65 10.27
CA LYS A 259 24.69 43.93 10.78
C LYS A 259 23.18 43.92 11.06
N GLY A 260 22.77 44.55 12.15
CA GLY A 260 21.41 44.51 12.72
C GLY A 260 20.26 44.52 11.70
N LEU A 261 19.44 43.46 11.76
CA LEU A 261 18.21 43.34 11.01
C LEU A 261 17.24 44.50 11.36
N PRO A 262 16.47 45.01 10.39
CA PRO A 262 15.48 46.04 10.67
C PRO A 262 14.42 45.56 11.68
N PRO A 263 13.97 46.44 12.60
CA PRO A 263 12.95 46.10 13.58
C PRO A 263 11.67 45.62 12.87
N GLY A 264 11.18 44.44 13.25
CA GLY A 264 9.99 43.82 12.67
C GLY A 264 10.25 42.78 11.57
N HIS A 265 11.49 42.63 11.07
CA HIS A 265 11.81 41.60 10.07
C HIS A 265 11.52 40.18 10.56
N HIS A 266 11.95 39.86 11.79
CA HIS A 266 11.71 38.57 12.42
C HIS A 266 10.22 38.24 12.52
N GLN A 267 9.39 39.20 12.95
CA GLN A 267 7.95 39.01 13.04
C GLN A 267 7.29 38.75 11.68
N HIS A 268 7.69 39.49 10.64
CA HIS A 268 7.18 39.27 9.29
C HIS A 268 7.58 37.88 8.76
N LEU A 269 8.80 37.43 9.04
CA LEU A 269 9.30 36.13 8.65
C LEU A 269 8.53 34.99 9.33
N CYS A 270 8.31 35.04 10.65
CA CYS A 270 7.54 34.03 11.37
C CYS A 270 6.11 33.89 10.83
N ARG A 271 5.43 35.03 10.55
CA ARG A 271 4.08 35.04 9.96
C ARG A 271 4.08 34.46 8.54
N TRP A 272 5.07 34.80 7.73
CA TRP A 272 5.22 34.24 6.38
C TRP A 272 5.45 32.72 6.42
N ARG A 273 6.31 32.22 7.32
CA ARG A 273 6.53 30.78 7.54
C ARG A 273 5.27 30.06 8.02
N LEU A 274 4.51 30.67 8.93
CA LEU A 274 3.24 30.11 9.37
C LEU A 274 2.22 30.04 8.22
N ALA A 275 2.14 31.07 7.38
CA ALA A 275 1.29 31.05 6.19
C ALA A 275 1.68 29.92 5.22
N GLN A 276 2.98 29.66 5.04
CA GLN A 276 3.46 28.49 4.27
C GLN A 276 3.00 27.17 4.91
N CYS A 277 3.13 27.03 6.22
CA CYS A 277 2.69 25.84 6.94
C CYS A 277 1.17 25.60 6.84
N VAL A 278 0.36 26.66 6.94
CA VAL A 278 -1.11 26.59 6.76
C VAL A 278 -1.46 26.13 5.35
N ASN A 279 -0.83 26.72 4.32
CA ASN A 279 -1.08 26.33 2.94
C ASN A 279 -0.68 24.87 2.69
N TYR A 280 0.48 24.45 3.22
CA TYR A 280 0.93 23.08 3.09
C TYR A 280 0.02 22.09 3.82
N HIS A 281 -0.40 22.41 5.04
CA HIS A 281 -1.38 21.63 5.81
C HIS A 281 -2.67 21.41 5.00
N CYS A 282 -3.25 22.47 4.44
CA CYS A 282 -4.47 22.39 3.62
C CYS A 282 -4.26 21.51 2.37
N ARG A 283 -3.08 21.55 1.76
CA ARG A 283 -2.76 20.68 0.62
C ARG A 283 -2.60 19.22 1.04
N ILE A 284 -1.90 18.94 2.13
CA ILE A 284 -1.76 17.58 2.67
C ILE A 284 -3.12 17.01 3.05
N ASP A 285 -3.98 17.77 3.73
CA ASP A 285 -5.33 17.34 4.11
C ASP A 285 -6.15 16.93 2.87
N ARG A 286 -6.15 17.77 1.82
CA ARG A 286 -6.78 17.41 0.53
C ARG A 286 -6.18 16.14 -0.07
N SER A 287 -4.87 15.96 0.00
CA SER A 287 -4.19 14.76 -0.46
C SER A 287 -4.61 13.52 0.34
N VAL A 288 -4.68 13.58 1.68
CA VAL A 288 -5.16 12.48 2.54
C VAL A 288 -6.60 12.11 2.19
N GLN A 289 -7.47 13.11 2.01
CA GLN A 289 -8.87 12.90 1.63
C GLN A 289 -8.99 12.27 0.24
N ARG A 290 -8.22 12.75 -0.74
CA ARG A 290 -8.20 12.20 -2.11
C ARG A 290 -7.74 10.75 -2.12
N LEU A 291 -6.68 10.44 -1.37
CA LEU A 291 -6.17 9.07 -1.24
C LEU A 291 -7.22 8.14 -0.60
N SER A 292 -7.91 8.61 0.44
CA SER A 292 -9.00 7.88 1.08
C SER A 292 -10.21 7.66 0.16
N MET A 293 -10.54 8.64 -0.69
CA MET A 293 -11.63 8.49 -1.66
C MET A 293 -11.28 7.49 -2.77
N LEU A 294 -10.04 7.50 -3.26
CA LEU A 294 -9.59 6.59 -4.32
C LEU A 294 -9.49 5.14 -3.83
N PHE A 295 -8.82 4.91 -2.70
CA PHE A 295 -8.52 3.55 -2.24
C PHE A 295 -9.44 3.06 -1.12
N GLY A 296 -10.27 3.92 -0.53
CA GLY A 296 -11.18 3.57 0.55
C GLY A 296 -12.08 2.36 0.26
N PRO A 297 -12.79 2.31 -0.90
CA PRO A 297 -13.62 1.17 -1.26
C PRO A 297 -12.83 -0.13 -1.43
N ILE A 298 -11.64 -0.03 -2.01
CA ILE A 298 -10.75 -1.19 -2.23
C ILE A 298 -10.27 -1.73 -0.89
N LEU A 299 -9.85 -0.85 0.03
CA LEU A 299 -9.38 -1.23 1.35
C LEU A 299 -10.51 -1.81 2.22
N LEU A 300 -11.73 -1.25 2.12
CA LEU A 300 -12.89 -1.82 2.80
C LEU A 300 -13.18 -3.25 2.31
N GLY A 301 -13.23 -3.45 0.98
CA GLY A 301 -13.40 -4.78 0.39
C GLY A 301 -12.29 -5.73 0.80
N GLN A 302 -11.04 -5.27 0.80
CA GLN A 302 -9.89 -6.05 1.24
C GLN A 302 -10.02 -6.49 2.70
N PHE A 303 -10.37 -5.58 3.62
CA PHE A 303 -10.49 -5.91 5.05
C PHE A 303 -11.60 -6.93 5.31
N MET A 304 -12.72 -6.84 4.61
CA MET A 304 -13.79 -7.84 4.72
C MET A 304 -13.33 -9.22 4.23
N MET A 305 -12.61 -9.27 3.11
CA MET A 305 -12.04 -10.52 2.60
C MET A 305 -10.96 -11.08 3.53
N ASP A 306 -10.15 -10.22 4.16
CA ASP A 306 -9.11 -10.64 5.11
C ASP A 306 -9.74 -11.29 6.35
N ILE A 307 -10.86 -10.78 6.88
CA ILE A 307 -11.57 -11.41 8.01
C ILE A 307 -11.97 -12.86 7.67
N ILE A 308 -12.58 -13.05 6.50
CA ILE A 308 -13.01 -14.36 6.03
C ILE A 308 -11.80 -15.27 5.80
N ALA A 309 -10.75 -14.77 5.14
CA ALA A 309 -9.56 -15.54 4.84
C ALA A 309 -8.80 -15.96 6.11
N ILE A 310 -8.64 -15.07 7.09
CA ILE A 310 -7.97 -15.35 8.37
C ILE A 310 -8.76 -16.40 9.15
N SER A 311 -10.07 -16.21 9.30
CA SER A 311 -10.92 -17.12 10.08
C SER A 311 -10.98 -18.52 9.47
N ALA A 312 -11.22 -18.62 8.16
CA ALA A 312 -11.28 -19.88 7.43
C ALA A 312 -9.91 -20.60 7.39
N THR A 313 -8.82 -19.87 7.18
CA THR A 313 -7.46 -20.47 7.18
C THR A 313 -7.08 -20.97 8.56
N ALA A 314 -7.37 -20.21 9.62
CA ALA A 314 -7.12 -20.65 10.98
C ALA A 314 -7.87 -21.95 11.30
N PHE A 315 -9.12 -22.07 10.83
CA PHE A 315 -9.91 -23.30 10.95
C PHE A 315 -9.26 -24.49 10.21
N VAL A 316 -8.87 -24.28 8.95
CA VAL A 316 -8.20 -25.31 8.12
C VAL A 316 -6.85 -25.73 8.71
N ALA A 317 -6.12 -24.80 9.32
CA ALA A 317 -4.82 -25.07 9.94
C ALA A 317 -4.92 -26.07 11.11
N ILE A 318 -5.97 -26.01 11.93
CA ILE A 318 -6.12 -26.86 13.13
C ILE A 318 -6.91 -28.16 12.89
N ALA A 319 -7.10 -28.55 11.63
CA ALA A 319 -7.86 -29.75 11.28
C ALA A 319 -7.26 -31.04 11.89
N LYS A 320 -8.11 -32.01 12.28
CA LYS A 320 -7.72 -33.23 13.03
C LYS A 320 -6.68 -34.14 12.35
N ASN A 321 -6.42 -33.98 11.05
CA ASN A 321 -5.45 -34.79 10.27
C ASN A 321 -4.29 -33.94 9.71
N ALA A 322 -3.86 -32.91 10.45
CA ALA A 322 -2.82 -31.98 10.01
C ALA A 322 -1.40 -32.55 10.19
N ASP A 323 -0.74 -32.94 9.10
CA ASP A 323 0.69 -33.24 9.08
C ASP A 323 1.55 -31.96 9.27
N SER A 324 2.84 -32.09 9.58
CA SER A 324 3.76 -30.95 9.76
C SER A 324 3.79 -29.99 8.56
N THR A 325 3.82 -30.52 7.32
CA THR A 325 3.77 -29.70 6.11
C THR A 325 2.42 -29.02 5.90
N TRP A 326 1.33 -29.66 6.31
CA TRP A 326 0.00 -29.04 6.27
C TRP A 326 -0.02 -27.81 7.17
N LEU A 327 0.44 -27.95 8.41
CA LEU A 327 0.53 -26.86 9.38
C LEU A 327 1.39 -25.70 8.84
N VAL A 328 2.58 -25.98 8.31
CA VAL A 328 3.46 -24.93 7.75
C VAL A 328 2.82 -24.24 6.54
N LYS A 329 2.11 -24.98 5.67
CA LYS A 329 1.40 -24.41 4.51
C LYS A 329 0.33 -23.41 4.93
N TYR A 330 -0.55 -23.75 5.87
CA TYR A 330 -1.64 -22.85 6.25
C TYR A 330 -1.21 -21.75 7.21
N THR A 331 -0.24 -22.01 8.09
CA THR A 331 0.31 -20.95 8.94
C THR A 331 1.10 -19.91 8.14
N SER A 332 1.80 -20.31 7.05
CA SER A 332 2.45 -19.35 6.15
C SER A 332 1.47 -18.50 5.34
N TYR A 333 0.31 -19.05 4.93
CA TYR A 333 -0.74 -18.24 4.30
C TYR A 333 -1.42 -17.31 5.30
N LEU A 334 -1.74 -17.82 6.50
CA LEU A 334 -2.31 -17.02 7.57
C LEU A 334 -1.40 -15.84 7.94
N SER A 335 -0.09 -16.07 8.07
CA SER A 335 0.87 -15.02 8.38
C SER A 335 0.97 -13.99 7.25
N ALA A 336 0.89 -14.40 5.98
CA ALA A 336 0.90 -13.48 4.84
C ALA A 336 -0.31 -12.53 4.84
N VAL A 337 -1.51 -13.04 5.09
CA VAL A 337 -2.74 -12.22 5.15
C VAL A 337 -2.70 -11.27 6.35
N ILE A 338 -2.28 -11.75 7.53
CA ILE A 338 -2.13 -10.90 8.72
C ILE A 338 -1.08 -9.82 8.50
N GLN A 339 0.07 -10.15 7.88
CA GLN A 339 1.12 -9.18 7.57
C GLN A 339 0.63 -8.10 6.61
N GLN A 340 -0.16 -8.46 5.61
CA GLN A 340 -0.77 -7.51 4.68
C GLN A 340 -1.65 -6.51 5.43
N LEU A 341 -2.55 -7.00 6.29
CA LEU A 341 -3.44 -6.17 7.09
C LEU A 341 -2.66 -5.26 8.06
N LEU A 342 -1.65 -5.83 8.73
CA LEU A 342 -0.77 -5.12 9.64
C LEU A 342 -0.09 -3.95 8.94
N PHE A 343 0.45 -4.13 7.73
CA PHE A 343 1.11 -3.04 7.03
C PHE A 343 0.16 -1.89 6.67
N TYR A 344 -1.07 -2.19 6.25
CA TYR A 344 -2.05 -1.14 5.99
C TYR A 344 -2.32 -0.29 7.24
N CYS A 345 -2.62 -0.96 8.35
CA CYS A 345 -2.93 -0.30 9.61
C CYS A 345 -1.71 0.38 10.23
N TRP A 346 -0.51 -0.19 10.09
CA TRP A 346 0.73 0.37 10.61
C TRP A 346 1.04 1.71 9.93
N PHE A 347 1.16 1.71 8.59
CA PHE A 347 1.50 2.94 7.87
C PHE A 347 0.33 3.92 7.81
N GLY A 348 -0.92 3.46 7.95
CA GLY A 348 -2.06 4.35 8.20
C GLY A 348 -1.97 5.04 9.57
N THR A 349 -1.47 4.33 10.59
CA THR A 349 -1.22 4.92 11.91
C THR A 349 -0.06 5.92 11.87
N ASP A 350 1.02 5.65 11.12
CA ASP A 350 2.11 6.62 10.93
C ASP A 350 1.54 7.98 10.44
N VAL A 351 0.60 7.98 9.50
CA VAL A 351 -0.08 9.21 9.01
C VAL A 351 -0.88 9.89 10.14
N LEU A 352 -1.65 9.12 10.90
CA LEU A 352 -2.44 9.65 12.01
C LEU A 352 -1.56 10.28 13.09
N THR A 353 -0.53 9.56 13.54
CA THR A 353 0.40 10.00 14.58
C THR A 353 1.14 11.27 14.18
N GLU A 354 1.63 11.36 12.93
CA GLU A 354 2.30 12.56 12.45
C GLU A 354 1.33 13.74 12.32
N SER A 355 0.06 13.49 11.99
CA SER A 355 -0.95 14.54 12.01
C SER A 355 -1.26 15.04 13.43
N GLU A 356 -1.31 14.16 14.42
CA GLU A 356 -1.55 14.54 15.82
C GLU A 356 -0.37 15.34 16.39
N ARG A 357 0.86 14.97 15.98
CA ARG A 357 2.10 15.64 16.36
C ARG A 357 2.18 17.11 15.93
N LEU A 358 1.39 17.53 14.92
CA LEU A 358 1.35 18.91 14.44
C LEU A 358 1.07 19.92 15.56
N GLN A 359 0.23 19.56 16.52
CA GLN A 359 -0.09 20.41 17.66
C GLN A 359 1.13 20.65 18.55
N THR A 360 1.83 19.58 18.93
CA THR A 360 3.04 19.66 19.74
C THR A 360 4.15 20.40 19.00
N SER A 361 4.33 20.12 17.71
CA SER A 361 5.33 20.80 16.86
C SER A 361 5.08 22.30 16.76
N ALA A 362 3.82 22.71 16.56
CA ALA A 362 3.45 24.13 16.57
C ALA A 362 3.63 24.78 17.95
N TYR A 363 3.38 24.04 19.03
CA TYR A 363 3.62 24.52 20.39
C TYR A 363 5.12 24.70 20.71
N SER A 364 5.98 23.88 20.11
CA SER A 364 7.45 23.94 20.28
C SER A 364 8.12 25.03 19.45
N SER A 365 7.37 25.90 18.76
CA SER A 365 7.91 26.84 17.78
C SER A 365 8.52 28.13 18.36
N GLN A 366 8.89 28.16 19.64
CA GLN A 366 9.38 29.36 20.37
C GLN A 366 8.44 30.59 20.24
N TRP A 367 7.13 30.36 20.31
CA TRP A 367 6.10 31.38 20.08
C TRP A 367 5.88 32.37 21.24
N VAL A 368 6.48 32.12 22.41
CA VAL A 368 6.21 32.88 23.65
C VAL A 368 6.63 34.35 23.50
N ASP A 369 7.81 34.59 22.95
CA ASP A 369 8.38 35.93 22.74
C ASP A 369 7.91 36.58 21.43
N ALA A 370 7.09 35.87 20.64
CA ALA A 370 6.58 36.37 19.38
C ALA A 370 5.50 37.45 19.58
N SER A 371 5.25 38.21 18.51
CA SER A 371 4.23 39.27 18.52
C SER A 371 2.82 38.77 18.89
N PRO A 372 1.97 39.61 19.49
CA PRO A 372 0.60 39.23 19.84
C PRO A 372 -0.23 38.80 18.63
N LEU A 373 0.00 39.42 17.45
CA LEU A 373 -0.66 39.03 16.20
C LEU A 373 -0.27 37.62 15.76
N PHE A 374 1.03 37.28 15.78
CA PHE A 374 1.48 35.93 15.45
C PHE A 374 0.91 34.88 16.41
N ARG A 375 0.85 35.19 17.72
CA ARG A 375 0.25 34.29 18.72
C ARG A 375 -1.22 34.00 18.43
N LEU A 376 -1.97 34.99 17.93
CA LEU A 376 -3.36 34.80 17.49
C LEU A 376 -3.44 33.88 16.27
N GLU A 377 -2.61 34.12 15.24
CA GLU A 377 -2.59 33.29 14.02
C GLU A 377 -2.18 31.84 14.33
N LEU A 378 -1.20 31.63 15.21
CA LEU A 378 -0.77 30.31 15.65
C LEU A 378 -1.89 29.58 16.39
N ARG A 379 -2.68 30.28 17.23
CA ARG A 379 -3.86 29.68 17.88
C ARG A 379 -4.89 29.19 16.86
N VAL A 380 -5.13 29.96 15.79
CA VAL A 380 -6.03 29.53 14.71
C VAL A 380 -5.49 28.25 14.05
N PHE A 381 -4.18 28.19 13.79
CA PHE A 381 -3.56 26.96 13.27
C PHE A 381 -3.68 25.79 14.25
N LEU A 382 -3.50 25.99 15.56
CA LEU A 382 -3.67 24.95 16.57
C LEU A 382 -5.11 24.42 16.60
N CYS A 383 -6.12 25.29 16.45
CA CYS A 383 -7.51 24.85 16.32
C CYS A 383 -7.74 23.97 15.07
N LEU A 384 -7.04 24.27 13.96
CA LEU A 384 -7.07 23.46 12.75
C LEU A 384 -6.38 22.10 12.98
N ALA A 385 -5.18 22.10 13.56
CA ALA A 385 -4.38 20.90 13.86
C ALA A 385 -5.01 20.00 14.92
N HIS A 386 -5.96 20.52 15.72
CA HIS A 386 -6.76 19.73 16.66
C HIS A 386 -7.68 18.71 15.96
N ARG A 387 -7.93 18.88 14.66
CA ARG A 387 -8.62 17.87 13.84
C ARG A 387 -7.57 17.05 13.08
N PRO A 388 -7.17 15.87 13.58
CA PRO A 388 -6.13 15.09 12.91
C PRO A 388 -6.62 14.58 11.55
N MET A 389 -5.72 14.59 10.57
CA MET A 389 -5.92 14.00 9.25
C MET A 389 -5.89 12.48 9.37
N ARG A 390 -6.91 11.82 8.85
CA ARG A 390 -7.07 10.37 8.98
C ARG A 390 -7.32 9.74 7.62
N LEU A 391 -6.64 8.63 7.35
CA LEU A 391 -6.96 7.77 6.21
C LEU A 391 -8.18 6.92 6.57
N THR A 392 -9.17 6.85 5.68
CA THR A 392 -10.41 6.09 5.94
C THR A 392 -10.72 5.07 4.86
N ALA A 393 -11.24 3.91 5.27
CA ALA A 393 -11.81 2.91 4.39
C ALA A 393 -13.30 3.24 4.14
N SER A 394 -13.58 3.95 3.04
CA SER A 394 -14.93 4.40 2.66
C SER A 394 -15.69 5.16 3.76
N LYS A 395 -14.98 5.94 4.59
CA LYS A 395 -15.52 6.66 5.76
C LYS A 395 -16.08 5.78 6.89
N PHE A 396 -16.13 4.46 6.75
CA PHE A 396 -16.60 3.55 7.81
C PHE A 396 -15.56 3.36 8.91
N TYR A 397 -14.32 3.08 8.52
CA TYR A 397 -13.22 2.82 9.45
C TYR A 397 -12.07 3.78 9.21
N THR A 398 -11.48 4.27 10.30
CA THR A 398 -10.17 4.91 10.24
C THR A 398 -9.11 3.83 10.14
N ILE A 399 -8.15 3.97 9.23
CA ILE A 399 -7.06 3.00 9.05
C ILE A 399 -6.04 3.26 10.16
N SER A 400 -6.13 2.48 11.23
CA SER A 400 -5.29 2.59 12.43
C SER A 400 -4.97 1.21 13.00
N ARG A 401 -4.05 1.16 13.96
CA ARG A 401 -3.72 -0.04 14.74
C ARG A 401 -4.93 -0.56 15.54
N GLU A 402 -5.82 0.32 15.99
CA GLU A 402 -7.07 -0.08 16.65
C GLU A 402 -7.96 -0.87 15.69
N THR A 403 -8.09 -0.41 14.45
CA THR A 403 -8.83 -1.13 13.40
C THR A 403 -8.21 -2.49 13.09
N PHE A 404 -6.88 -2.62 13.11
CA PHE A 404 -6.23 -3.93 13.02
C PHE A 404 -6.70 -4.88 14.13
N LEU A 405 -6.69 -4.42 15.40
CA LEU A 405 -7.15 -5.24 16.53
C LEU A 405 -8.63 -5.60 16.40
N MET A 406 -9.48 -4.66 15.97
CA MET A 406 -10.89 -4.92 15.72
C MET A 406 -11.10 -6.01 14.66
N LEU A 407 -10.37 -5.95 13.54
CA LEU A 407 -10.44 -6.93 12.45
C LEU A 407 -9.90 -8.29 12.88
N MET A 408 -8.83 -8.33 13.67
CA MET A 408 -8.30 -9.58 14.24
C MET A 408 -9.29 -10.22 15.21
N ASN A 409 -9.91 -9.44 16.09
CA ASN A 409 -10.93 -9.94 17.02
C ASN A 409 -12.14 -10.48 16.26
N ALA A 410 -12.63 -9.76 15.23
CA ALA A 410 -13.70 -10.24 14.37
C ALA A 410 -13.33 -11.59 13.71
N SER A 411 -12.12 -11.70 13.16
CA SER A 411 -11.63 -12.94 12.55
C SER A 411 -11.60 -14.12 13.53
N LEU A 412 -11.17 -13.87 14.78
CA LEU A 412 -11.18 -14.89 15.84
C LEU A 412 -12.60 -15.31 16.23
N SER A 413 -13.55 -14.37 16.28
CA SER A 413 -14.97 -14.67 16.52
C SER A 413 -15.55 -15.56 15.41
N TYR A 414 -15.32 -15.22 14.14
CA TYR A 414 -15.76 -16.06 13.01
C TYR A 414 -15.10 -17.44 13.02
N PHE A 415 -13.81 -17.52 13.37
CA PHE A 415 -13.11 -18.80 13.56
C PHE A 415 -13.76 -19.65 14.67
N ALA A 416 -14.10 -19.05 15.81
CA ALA A 416 -14.76 -19.75 16.91
C ALA A 416 -16.13 -20.31 16.48
N VAL A 417 -16.90 -19.54 15.71
CA VAL A 417 -18.17 -19.99 15.12
C VAL A 417 -17.97 -21.20 14.20
N LEU A 418 -17.00 -21.13 13.27
CA LEU A 418 -16.68 -22.25 12.38
C LEU A 418 -16.28 -23.50 13.16
N ARG A 419 -15.51 -23.33 14.23
CA ARG A 419 -15.08 -24.43 15.11
C ARG A 419 -16.26 -25.06 15.84
N GLU A 420 -17.20 -24.27 16.35
CA GLU A 420 -18.38 -24.78 17.04
C GLU A 420 -19.32 -25.52 16.08
N ILE A 421 -19.54 -24.98 14.87
CA ILE A 421 -20.37 -25.62 13.85
C ILE A 421 -19.80 -26.99 13.46
N ASN A 422 -18.48 -27.12 13.33
CA ASN A 422 -17.83 -28.39 12.99
C ASN A 422 -17.70 -29.36 14.18
N ALA A 423 -17.90 -28.89 15.42
CA ALA A 423 -17.91 -29.75 16.59
C ALA A 423 -19.27 -30.44 16.83
N LYS A 424 -20.33 -29.87 16.23
CA LYS A 424 -21.67 -30.48 16.13
C LYS A 424 -21.73 -31.37 14.90
#